data_AF-A0A441M1L1-F1
#
_entry.id   AF-A0A441M1L1-F1
#
_cell.length_a   1.000
_cell.length_b   1.000
_cell.length_c   1.000
_cell.angle_alpha   90.00
_cell.angle_beta   90.00
_cell.angle_gamma   90.00
#
_symmetry.space_group_name_H-M   'P 1'
#
loop_
_entity.id
_entity.type
_entity.pdbx_description
1 polymer ?
#
loop_
_entity_poly.entity_id
_entity_poly.type
_entity_poly.pdbx_seq_one_letter_code
_entity_poly.pdbx_strand_id
1 'polypeptide(L)'
;MLSSDETYASLTGAWRLMLGKADGLRQLDLSADGFWNSFFAIVVAAPALIVGWVGLANEIGDPNAFAGRFGMLIRLATVDIGAWVLPLVGLALVAPRAGIGGRFVHYVVASNWASAIIAWIMLPAALIRLFLPSANEFAVLASLLLFALSMILTWRMTNAAIGRGAAVGSAVFAGMFVASLVVLFGLEALLGIGAPA
;
A
#
# COMPACT_ATOMS: atom_id res chain seq x y z
N MET A 1 14.65 -17.39 -1.70
CA MET A 1 14.14 -16.42 -0.70
C MET A 1 15.06 -15.21 -0.75
N LEU A 2 14.52 -14.00 -0.70
CA LEU A 2 15.35 -12.78 -0.59
C LEU A 2 16.18 -12.85 0.69
N SER A 3 17.42 -12.42 0.61
CA SER A 3 18.27 -12.27 1.79
C SER A 3 17.78 -11.13 2.67
N SER A 4 18.14 -11.19 3.95
CA SER A 4 17.89 -10.09 4.90
C SER A 4 18.54 -8.79 4.43
N ASP A 5 19.73 -8.86 3.82
CA ASP A 5 20.47 -7.71 3.33
C ASP A 5 19.77 -7.04 2.14
N GLU A 6 19.26 -7.82 1.19
CA GLU A 6 18.47 -7.29 0.06
C GLU A 6 17.17 -6.65 0.53
N THR A 7 16.50 -7.25 1.50
CA THR A 7 15.28 -6.70 2.10
C THR A 7 15.58 -5.38 2.82
N TYR A 8 16.65 -5.33 3.61
CA TYR A 8 17.09 -4.12 4.31
C TYR A 8 17.48 -3.00 3.33
N ALA A 9 18.26 -3.32 2.29
CA ALA A 9 18.64 -2.37 1.24
C ALA A 9 17.40 -1.82 0.53
N SER A 10 16.43 -2.68 0.22
CA SER A 10 15.20 -2.27 -0.45
C SER A 10 14.33 -1.35 0.39
N LEU A 11 14.14 -1.68 1.67
CA LEU A 11 13.41 -0.83 2.63
C LEU A 11 14.14 0.51 2.83
N THR A 12 15.47 0.50 2.93
CA THR A 12 16.26 1.73 3.07
C THR A 12 16.16 2.60 1.82
N GLY A 13 16.23 1.99 0.63
CA GLY A 13 16.05 2.67 -0.64
C GLY A 13 14.68 3.33 -0.76
N ALA A 14 13.61 2.59 -0.45
CA ALA A 14 12.24 3.10 -0.44
C ALA A 14 12.06 4.24 0.57
N TRP A 15 12.60 4.09 1.79
CA TRP A 15 12.56 5.14 2.81
C TRP A 15 13.25 6.43 2.35
N ARG A 16 14.42 6.32 1.71
CA ARG A 16 15.10 7.50 1.12
C ARG A 16 14.22 8.19 0.09
N LEU A 17 13.54 7.43 -0.77
CA LEU A 17 12.62 7.99 -1.77
C LEU A 17 11.40 8.66 -1.12
N MET A 18 10.83 8.08 -0.06
CA MET A 18 9.76 8.69 0.75
C MET A 18 10.22 10.01 1.42
N LEU A 19 11.52 10.13 1.72
CA LEU A 19 12.17 11.37 2.14
C LEU A 19 12.59 12.28 0.96
N GLY A 20 12.12 12.01 -0.26
CA GLY A 20 12.40 12.79 -1.47
C GLY A 20 13.83 12.67 -2.00
N LYS A 21 14.63 11.73 -1.50
CA LYS A 21 16.02 11.54 -1.92
C LYS A 21 16.09 10.54 -3.07
N ALA A 22 16.24 11.05 -4.30
CA ALA A 22 16.22 10.25 -5.53
C ALA A 22 17.36 9.20 -5.61
N ASP A 23 18.43 9.38 -4.83
CA ASP A 23 19.53 8.42 -4.73
C ASP A 23 19.14 7.09 -4.08
N GLY A 24 17.96 7.02 -3.44
CA GLY A 24 17.38 5.77 -2.94
C GLY A 24 17.17 4.71 -4.03
N LEU A 25 16.96 5.12 -5.28
CA LEU A 25 16.86 4.19 -6.43
C LEU A 25 18.12 3.34 -6.61
N ARG A 26 19.30 3.82 -6.17
CA ARG A 26 20.56 3.06 -6.26
C ARG A 26 20.63 1.86 -5.31
N GLN A 27 19.73 1.79 -4.35
CA GLN A 27 19.64 0.70 -3.37
C GLN A 27 18.58 -0.33 -3.75
N LEU A 28 17.80 -0.08 -4.82
CA LEU A 28 16.77 -0.98 -5.30
C LEU A 28 17.33 -1.84 -6.44
N ASP A 29 16.99 -3.13 -6.43
CA ASP A 29 17.22 -3.98 -7.59
C ASP A 29 16.15 -3.69 -8.65
N LEU A 30 16.57 -3.06 -9.75
CA LEU A 30 15.72 -2.64 -10.87
C LEU A 30 15.80 -3.61 -12.06
N SER A 31 16.40 -4.78 -11.88
CA SER A 31 16.40 -5.86 -12.87
C SER A 31 14.99 -6.48 -13.02
N ALA A 32 14.85 -7.38 -13.99
CA ALA A 32 13.61 -8.14 -14.15
C ALA A 32 13.32 -9.03 -12.92
N ASP A 33 14.34 -9.62 -12.32
CA ASP A 33 14.21 -10.41 -11.09
C ASP A 33 13.87 -9.50 -9.91
N GLY A 34 14.55 -8.37 -9.79
CA GLY A 34 14.26 -7.32 -8.79
C GLY A 34 12.81 -6.83 -8.84
N PHE A 35 12.25 -6.68 -10.04
CA PHE A 35 10.84 -6.35 -10.24
C PHE A 35 9.92 -7.37 -9.57
N TRP A 36 10.07 -8.67 -9.88
CA TRP A 36 9.23 -9.72 -9.30
C TRP A 36 9.49 -9.91 -7.80
N ASN A 37 10.76 -9.84 -7.39
CA ASN A 37 11.19 -9.94 -6.00
C ASN A 37 10.59 -8.80 -5.14
N SER A 38 10.36 -7.62 -5.71
CA SER A 38 9.76 -6.50 -4.96
C SER A 38 8.36 -6.81 -4.40
N PHE A 39 7.61 -7.74 -5.01
CA PHE A 39 6.29 -8.15 -4.48
C PHE A 39 6.38 -8.93 -3.17
N PHE A 40 7.58 -9.41 -2.80
CA PHE A 40 7.82 -9.94 -1.45
C PHE A 40 7.55 -8.89 -0.36
N ALA A 41 7.53 -7.60 -0.69
CA ALA A 41 7.08 -6.54 0.20
C ALA A 41 5.67 -6.79 0.77
N ILE A 42 4.78 -7.49 0.06
CA ILE A 42 3.46 -7.90 0.57
C ILE A 42 3.62 -8.83 1.77
N VAL A 43 4.56 -9.78 1.72
CA VAL A 43 4.85 -10.70 2.83
C VAL A 43 5.43 -9.92 4.01
N VAL A 44 6.30 -8.95 3.77
CA VAL A 44 6.85 -8.06 4.80
C VAL A 44 5.77 -7.18 5.44
N ALA A 45 4.76 -6.77 4.67
CA ALA A 45 3.63 -5.97 5.13
C ALA A 45 2.57 -6.81 5.87
N ALA A 46 2.46 -8.11 5.55
CA ALA A 46 1.37 -8.97 5.98
C ALA A 46 1.09 -8.95 7.49
N PRO A 47 2.10 -8.99 8.40
CA PRO A 47 1.83 -8.91 9.84
C PRO A 47 1.06 -7.65 10.23
N ALA A 48 1.43 -6.49 9.67
CA ALA A 48 0.75 -5.24 9.96
C ALA A 48 -0.64 -5.17 9.34
N LEU A 49 -0.80 -5.67 8.11
CA LEU A 49 -2.09 -5.72 7.42
C LEU A 49 -3.08 -6.64 8.14
N ILE A 50 -2.64 -7.81 8.61
CA ILE A 50 -3.48 -8.76 9.34
C ILE A 50 -4.09 -8.12 10.59
N VAL A 51 -3.33 -7.31 11.33
CA VAL A 51 -3.85 -6.57 12.49
C VAL A 51 -5.02 -5.65 12.09
N GLY A 52 -4.88 -4.93 10.98
CA GLY A 52 -5.95 -4.09 10.42
C GLY A 52 -7.17 -4.91 10.00
N TRP A 53 -6.97 -6.02 9.30
CA TRP A 53 -8.07 -6.87 8.84
C TRP A 53 -8.81 -7.53 10.01
N VAL A 54 -8.11 -7.96 11.06
CA VAL A 54 -8.73 -8.49 12.28
C VAL A 54 -9.60 -7.43 12.94
N GLY A 55 -9.12 -6.19 13.02
CA GLY A 55 -9.91 -5.06 13.56
C GLY A 55 -11.21 -4.84 12.78
N LEU A 56 -11.11 -4.73 11.45
CA LEU A 56 -12.28 -4.54 10.59
C LEU A 56 -13.24 -5.75 10.60
N ALA A 57 -12.71 -6.97 10.62
CA ALA A 57 -13.52 -8.19 10.68
C ALA A 57 -14.30 -8.30 12.00
N ASN A 58 -13.74 -7.78 13.11
CA ASN A 58 -14.43 -7.72 14.39
C ASN A 58 -15.55 -6.66 14.41
N GLU A 59 -15.42 -5.60 13.61
CA GLU A 59 -16.42 -4.53 13.50
C GLU A 59 -17.58 -4.90 12.57
N ILE A 60 -17.27 -5.55 11.43
CA ILE A 60 -18.26 -5.84 10.37
C ILE A 60 -18.92 -7.21 10.55
N GLY A 61 -18.21 -8.21 11.10
CA GLY A 61 -18.68 -9.60 11.16
C GLY A 61 -19.58 -9.91 12.37
N ASP A 62 -20.41 -10.95 12.26
CA ASP A 62 -21.13 -11.51 13.41
C ASP A 62 -20.13 -11.92 14.50
N PRO A 63 -20.22 -11.33 15.72
CA PRO A 63 -19.29 -11.64 16.80
C PRO A 63 -19.26 -13.11 17.21
N ASN A 64 -20.31 -13.88 16.90
CA ASN A 64 -20.52 -15.23 17.38
C ASN A 64 -20.16 -16.34 16.38
N ALA A 65 -19.82 -16.00 15.12
CA ALA A 65 -19.54 -16.97 14.07
C ALA A 65 -18.06 -16.94 13.62
N PHE A 66 -17.24 -17.86 14.14
CA PHE A 66 -15.82 -18.01 13.78
C PHE A 66 -15.60 -18.16 12.26
N ALA A 67 -16.43 -18.99 11.60
CA ALA A 67 -16.39 -19.18 10.15
C ALA A 67 -16.68 -17.88 9.38
N GLY A 68 -17.56 -17.03 9.91
CA GLY A 68 -17.88 -15.72 9.35
C GLY A 68 -16.67 -14.76 9.42
N ARG A 69 -15.97 -14.72 10.56
CA ARG A 69 -14.77 -13.87 10.75
C ARG A 69 -13.61 -14.29 9.87
N PHE A 70 -13.34 -15.59 9.74
CA PHE A 70 -12.29 -16.08 8.84
C PHE A 70 -12.62 -15.78 7.38
N GLY A 71 -13.88 -15.98 6.96
CA GLY A 71 -14.32 -15.59 5.62
C GLY A 71 -14.16 -14.08 5.36
N MET A 72 -14.47 -13.24 6.35
CA MET A 72 -14.28 -11.79 6.26
C MET A 72 -12.81 -11.39 6.11
N LEU A 73 -11.91 -12.02 6.89
CA LEU A 73 -10.46 -11.83 6.78
C LEU A 73 -9.95 -12.11 5.36
N ILE A 74 -10.40 -13.20 4.73
CA ILE A 74 -10.01 -13.54 3.35
C ILE A 74 -10.53 -12.50 2.36
N ARG A 75 -11.75 -12.00 2.55
CA ARG A 75 -12.32 -10.94 1.69
C ARG A 75 -11.51 -9.65 1.82
N LEU A 76 -11.21 -9.20 3.04
CA LEU A 76 -10.39 -8.01 3.29
C LEU A 76 -8.98 -8.16 2.69
N ALA A 77 -8.34 -9.32 2.87
CA ALA A 77 -7.05 -9.60 2.25
C ALA A 77 -7.12 -9.54 0.71
N THR A 78 -8.20 -10.05 0.12
CA THR A 78 -8.42 -9.99 -1.34
C THR A 78 -8.59 -8.56 -1.83
N VAL A 79 -9.37 -7.74 -1.10
CA VAL A 79 -9.57 -6.32 -1.39
C VAL A 79 -8.24 -5.58 -1.34
N ASP A 80 -7.48 -5.70 -0.24
CA ASP A 80 -6.22 -4.96 -0.04
C ASP A 80 -5.14 -5.35 -1.05
N ILE A 81 -4.95 -6.66 -1.29
CA ILE A 81 -3.98 -7.15 -2.27
C ILE A 81 -4.41 -6.74 -3.68
N GLY A 82 -5.71 -6.77 -3.99
CA GLY A 82 -6.25 -6.30 -5.27
C GLY A 82 -6.01 -4.80 -5.47
N ALA A 83 -6.34 -3.97 -4.49
CA ALA A 83 -6.16 -2.52 -4.51
C ALA A 83 -4.67 -2.09 -4.54
N TRP A 84 -3.76 -2.98 -4.13
CA TRP A 84 -2.33 -2.81 -4.31
C TRP A 84 -1.87 -3.20 -5.72
N VAL A 85 -2.21 -4.40 -6.20
CA VAL A 85 -1.60 -4.98 -7.41
C VAL A 85 -2.28 -4.53 -8.70
N LEU A 86 -3.62 -4.48 -8.74
CA LEU A 86 -4.35 -4.18 -9.98
C LEU A 86 -4.08 -2.78 -10.54
N PRO A 87 -3.92 -1.71 -9.73
CA PRO A 87 -3.51 -0.41 -10.25
C PRO A 87 -2.15 -0.43 -10.95
N LEU A 88 -1.21 -1.28 -10.49
CA LEU A 88 0.10 -1.44 -11.14
C LEU A 88 -0.04 -2.11 -12.52
N VAL A 89 -0.98 -3.06 -12.66
CA VAL A 89 -1.33 -3.63 -13.98
C VAL A 89 -1.91 -2.55 -14.89
N GLY A 90 -2.82 -1.73 -14.38
CA GLY A 90 -3.35 -0.57 -15.11
C GLY A 90 -2.24 0.41 -15.55
N LEU A 91 -1.31 0.71 -14.65
CA LEU A 91 -0.15 1.54 -14.95
C LEU A 91 0.73 0.93 -16.04
N ALA A 92 0.94 -0.39 -16.04
CA ALA A 92 1.72 -1.07 -17.08
C ALA A 92 1.15 -0.82 -18.49
N LEU A 93 -0.18 -0.74 -18.61
CA LEU A 93 -0.87 -0.49 -19.89
C LEU A 93 -0.79 0.98 -20.33
N VAL A 94 -0.78 1.92 -19.38
CA VAL A 94 -0.80 3.36 -19.64
C VAL A 94 0.60 3.97 -19.74
N ALA A 95 1.57 3.48 -18.96
CA ALA A 95 2.90 4.05 -18.79
C ALA A 95 3.66 4.27 -20.12
N PRO A 96 3.67 3.34 -21.10
CA PRO A 96 4.33 3.58 -22.38
C PRO A 96 3.71 4.75 -23.15
N ARG A 97 2.37 4.87 -23.15
CA ARG A 97 1.63 5.93 -23.86
C ARG A 97 1.75 7.28 -23.16
N ALA A 98 1.88 7.28 -21.84
CA ALA A 98 2.07 8.47 -21.02
C ALA A 98 3.54 8.97 -20.97
N GLY A 99 4.47 8.35 -21.72
CA GLY A 99 5.87 8.77 -21.76
C GLY A 99 6.69 8.43 -20.50
N ILE A 100 6.15 7.60 -19.60
CA ILE A 100 6.80 7.17 -18.35
C ILE A 100 7.20 5.69 -18.36
N GLY A 101 7.10 5.00 -19.51
CA GLY A 101 7.41 3.57 -19.63
C GLY A 101 8.79 3.18 -19.11
N GLY A 102 9.84 3.97 -19.39
CA GLY A 102 11.20 3.72 -18.87
C GLY A 102 11.35 3.88 -17.35
N ARG A 103 10.32 4.39 -16.66
CA ARG A 103 10.27 4.56 -15.20
C ARG A 103 9.29 3.61 -14.54
N PHE A 104 8.60 2.77 -15.30
CA PHE A 104 7.61 1.82 -14.78
C PHE A 104 8.24 0.89 -13.72
N VAL A 105 9.32 0.20 -14.06
CA VAL A 105 10.02 -0.70 -13.11
C VAL A 105 10.50 0.05 -11.86
N HIS A 106 11.06 1.24 -12.04
CA HIS A 106 11.52 2.09 -10.94
C HIS A 106 10.38 2.41 -9.97
N TYR A 107 9.21 2.78 -10.52
CA TYR A 107 8.03 3.07 -9.73
C TYR A 107 7.50 1.82 -9.03
N VAL A 108 7.31 0.70 -9.74
CA VAL A 108 6.74 -0.52 -9.13
C VAL A 108 7.60 -1.04 -8.00
N VAL A 109 8.92 -1.15 -8.20
CA VAL A 109 9.83 -1.64 -7.16
C VAL A 109 9.81 -0.70 -5.96
N ALA A 110 9.93 0.61 -6.19
CA ALA A 110 9.89 1.60 -5.11
C ALA A 110 8.54 1.60 -4.37
N SER A 111 7.42 1.52 -5.09
CA SER A 111 6.08 1.55 -4.51
C SER A 111 5.79 0.31 -3.69
N ASN A 112 6.24 -0.88 -4.12
CA ASN A 112 6.05 -2.11 -3.37
C ASN A 112 6.73 -2.04 -1.99
N TRP A 113 8.01 -1.66 -1.96
CA TRP A 113 8.75 -1.53 -0.70
C TRP A 113 8.25 -0.36 0.16
N ALA A 114 7.82 0.75 -0.46
CA ALA A 114 7.19 1.85 0.27
C ALA A 114 5.85 1.45 0.90
N SER A 115 5.02 0.67 0.20
CA SER A 115 3.75 0.15 0.74
C SER A 115 3.97 -0.75 1.95
N ALA A 116 5.04 -1.55 1.98
CA ALA A 116 5.40 -2.31 3.18
C ALA A 116 5.71 -1.38 4.37
N ILE A 117 6.52 -0.34 4.16
CA ILE A 117 6.81 0.67 5.19
C ILE A 117 5.51 1.34 5.66
N ILE A 118 4.63 1.71 4.74
CA ILE A 118 3.35 2.35 5.06
C ILE A 118 2.45 1.43 5.89
N ALA A 119 2.38 0.14 5.59
CA ALA A 119 1.61 -0.82 6.40
C ALA A 119 2.09 -0.80 7.86
N TRP A 120 3.41 -0.76 8.09
CA TRP A 120 3.99 -0.64 9.43
C TRP A 120 3.78 0.74 10.07
N ILE A 121 3.79 1.83 9.29
CA ILE A 121 3.43 3.19 9.77
C ILE A 121 1.97 3.24 10.24
N MET A 122 1.07 2.50 9.58
CA MET A 122 -0.35 2.45 9.91
C MET A 122 -0.67 1.50 11.08
N LEU A 123 0.25 0.60 11.44
CA LEU A 123 0.06 -0.38 12.51
C LEU A 123 -0.39 0.24 13.84
N PRO A 124 0.17 1.36 14.34
CA PRO A 124 -0.31 1.99 15.58
C PRO A 124 -1.79 2.36 15.53
N ALA A 125 -2.29 2.91 14.40
CA ALA A 125 -3.72 3.19 14.25
C ALA A 125 -4.57 1.91 14.25
N ALA A 126 -4.10 0.85 13.58
CA ALA A 126 -4.78 -0.44 13.58
C ALA A 126 -4.85 -1.06 14.98
N LEU A 127 -3.76 -0.99 15.76
CA LEU A 127 -3.71 -1.46 17.14
C LEU A 127 -4.65 -0.66 18.04
N ILE A 128 -4.70 0.67 17.94
CA ILE A 128 -5.62 1.50 18.72
C ILE A 128 -7.08 1.07 18.47
N ARG A 129 -7.45 0.80 17.21
CA ARG A 129 -8.80 0.37 16.83
C ARG A 129 -9.18 -1.02 17.34
N LEU A 130 -8.23 -1.86 17.75
CA LEU A 130 -8.54 -3.16 18.37
C LEU A 130 -9.06 -3.01 19.80
N PHE A 131 -8.72 -1.93 20.49
CA PHE A 131 -9.02 -1.74 21.90
C PHE A 131 -10.00 -0.60 22.17
N LEU A 132 -10.19 0.31 21.20
CA LEU A 132 -11.11 1.43 21.31
C LEU A 132 -12.31 1.27 20.36
N PRO A 133 -13.50 1.79 20.72
CA PRO A 133 -14.64 1.85 19.82
C PRO A 133 -14.30 2.58 18.52
N SER A 134 -14.90 2.19 17.40
CA SER A 134 -14.59 2.78 16.08
C SER A 134 -14.92 4.27 15.96
N ALA A 135 -15.92 4.74 16.71
CA ALA A 135 -16.29 6.15 16.82
C ALA A 135 -15.39 6.98 17.77
N ASN A 136 -14.35 6.38 18.36
CA ASN A 136 -13.46 7.09 19.26
C ASN A 136 -12.65 8.17 18.51
N GLU A 137 -12.82 9.43 18.90
CA GLU A 137 -12.20 10.58 18.23
C GLU A 137 -10.67 10.51 18.17
N PHE A 138 -10.01 10.00 19.22
CA PHE A 138 -8.57 9.83 19.24
C PHE A 138 -8.10 8.77 18.23
N ALA A 139 -8.80 7.64 18.15
CA ALA A 139 -8.51 6.59 17.16
C ALA A 139 -8.69 7.10 15.72
N VAL A 140 -9.76 7.87 15.48
CA VAL A 140 -10.03 8.51 14.18
C VAL A 140 -8.92 9.50 13.84
N LEU A 141 -8.59 10.42 14.74
CA LEU A 141 -7.55 11.42 14.53
C LEU A 141 -6.18 10.79 14.27
N ALA A 142 -5.79 9.78 15.05
CA ALA A 142 -4.54 9.05 14.85
C ALA A 142 -4.49 8.39 13.46
N SER A 143 -5.60 7.77 13.03
CA SER A 143 -5.73 7.17 11.70
C SER A 143 -5.57 8.22 10.59
N LEU A 144 -6.23 9.38 10.74
CA LEU A 144 -6.18 10.46 9.75
C LEU A 144 -4.79 11.08 9.64
N LEU A 145 -4.10 11.30 10.77
CA LEU A 145 -2.74 11.85 10.77
C LEU A 145 -1.74 10.89 10.10
N LEU A 146 -1.82 9.59 10.42
CA LEU A 146 -0.95 8.58 9.80
C LEU A 146 -1.28 8.37 8.31
N PHE A 147 -2.56 8.46 7.94
CA PHE A 147 -2.97 8.46 6.54
C PHE A 147 -2.45 9.69 5.78
N ALA A 148 -2.58 10.90 6.34
CA ALA A 148 -2.03 12.11 5.73
C ALA A 148 -0.50 12.01 5.57
N LEU A 149 0.20 11.49 6.58
CA LEU A 149 1.63 11.22 6.53
C LEU A 149 1.96 10.22 5.40
N SER A 150 1.23 9.11 5.29
CA SER A 150 1.47 8.11 4.24
C SER A 150 1.23 8.67 2.84
N MET A 151 0.24 9.55 2.67
CA MET A 151 0.00 10.26 1.41
C MET A 151 1.18 11.17 1.03
N ILE A 152 1.69 11.95 1.97
CA ILE A 152 2.86 12.82 1.74
C ILE A 152 4.08 11.97 1.36
N LEU A 153 4.35 10.89 2.08
CA LEU A 153 5.51 10.02 1.83
C LEU A 153 5.39 9.29 0.48
N THR A 154 4.20 8.82 0.13
CA THR A 154 3.93 8.17 -1.18
C THR A 154 4.08 9.16 -2.33
N TRP A 155 3.58 10.39 -2.17
CA TRP A 155 3.75 11.45 -3.17
C TRP A 155 5.23 11.78 -3.40
N ARG A 156 6.02 11.93 -2.32
CA ARG A 156 7.47 12.18 -2.43
C ARG A 156 8.21 11.02 -3.09
N MET A 157 7.90 9.80 -2.69
CA MET A 157 8.45 8.59 -3.32
C MET A 157 8.11 8.53 -4.81
N THR A 158 6.85 8.78 -5.17
CA THR A 158 6.39 8.79 -6.57
C THR A 158 7.15 9.83 -7.39
N ASN A 159 7.30 11.06 -6.89
CA ASN A 159 8.06 12.09 -7.58
C ASN A 159 9.53 11.70 -7.78
N ALA A 160 10.16 11.14 -6.74
CA ALA A 160 11.56 10.72 -6.80
C ALA A 160 11.77 9.52 -7.74
N ALA A 161 10.87 8.54 -7.74
CA ALA A 161 10.94 7.34 -8.58
C ALA A 161 10.67 7.65 -10.06
N ILE A 162 9.68 8.52 -10.33
CA ILE A 162 9.32 8.92 -11.69
C ILE A 162 10.39 9.85 -12.29
N GLY A 163 10.89 10.84 -11.54
CA GLY A 163 12.02 11.68 -11.96
C GLY A 163 11.78 12.46 -13.27
N ARG A 164 10.52 12.81 -13.57
CA ARG A 164 10.10 13.59 -14.77
C ARG A 164 9.53 14.97 -14.42
N GLY A 165 9.85 15.48 -13.23
CA GLY A 165 9.33 16.74 -12.72
C GLY A 165 8.06 16.58 -11.88
N ALA A 166 7.77 17.59 -11.05
CA ALA A 166 6.74 17.54 -10.02
C ALA A 166 5.32 17.36 -10.59
N ALA A 167 5.04 17.94 -11.75
CA ALA A 167 3.74 17.82 -12.40
C ALA A 167 3.44 16.36 -12.81
N VAL A 168 4.40 15.71 -13.48
CA VAL A 168 4.25 14.31 -13.93
C VAL A 168 4.20 13.36 -12.74
N GLY A 169 5.07 13.55 -11.74
CA GLY A 169 5.04 12.74 -10.52
C GLY A 169 3.73 12.88 -9.74
N SER A 170 3.19 14.09 -9.64
CA SER A 170 1.90 14.33 -8.99
C SER A 170 0.73 13.72 -9.78
N ALA A 171 0.77 13.77 -11.12
CA ALA A 171 -0.24 13.12 -11.96
C ALA A 171 -0.21 11.59 -11.81
N VAL A 172 0.96 10.97 -11.75
CA VAL A 172 1.10 9.54 -11.47
C VAL A 172 0.57 9.21 -10.07
N PHE A 173 0.94 9.99 -9.05
CA PHE A 173 0.46 9.79 -7.69
C PHE A 173 -1.08 9.86 -7.62
N ALA A 174 -1.67 10.92 -8.17
CA ALA A 174 -3.13 11.09 -8.18
C ALA A 174 -3.83 9.99 -8.98
N GLY A 175 -3.31 9.63 -10.15
CA GLY A 175 -3.87 8.56 -10.98
C GLY A 175 -3.82 7.20 -10.29
N MET A 176 -2.71 6.88 -9.64
CA MET A 176 -2.56 5.64 -8.87
C MET A 176 -3.46 5.63 -7.64
N PHE A 177 -3.57 6.74 -6.91
CA PHE A 177 -4.46 6.86 -5.77
C PHE A 177 -5.93 6.63 -6.17
N VAL A 178 -6.39 7.29 -7.24
CA VAL A 178 -7.75 7.11 -7.77
C VAL A 178 -7.96 5.68 -8.26
N ALA A 179 -6.99 5.10 -8.99
CA ALA A 179 -7.09 3.72 -9.45
C ALA A 179 -7.18 2.72 -8.28
N SER A 180 -6.39 2.91 -7.22
CA SER A 180 -6.48 2.11 -6.00
C SER A 180 -7.83 2.25 -5.32
N LEU A 181 -8.42 3.46 -5.23
CA LEU A 181 -9.77 3.65 -4.68
C LEU A 181 -10.84 2.96 -5.52
N VAL A 182 -10.77 3.07 -6.85
CA VAL A 182 -11.72 2.40 -7.75
C VAL A 182 -11.67 0.89 -7.57
N VAL A 183 -10.47 0.32 -7.47
CA VAL A 183 -10.30 -1.12 -7.22
C VAL A 183 -10.78 -1.51 -5.82
N LEU A 184 -10.44 -0.73 -4.80
CA LEU A 184 -10.85 -0.94 -3.41
C LEU A 184 -12.37 -1.04 -3.32
N PHE A 185 -13.09 0.03 -3.68
CA PHE A 185 -14.54 0.07 -3.60
C PHE A 185 -15.22 -0.93 -4.54
N GLY A 186 -14.64 -1.17 -5.72
CA GLY A 186 -15.12 -2.17 -6.66
C GLY A 186 -15.06 -3.58 -6.07
N LEU A 187 -13.94 -3.96 -5.44
CA LEU A 187 -13.77 -5.27 -4.81
C LEU A 187 -14.61 -5.39 -3.53
N GLU A 188 -14.73 -4.35 -2.72
CA GLU A 188 -15.62 -4.34 -1.55
C GLU A 188 -17.07 -4.62 -1.98
N ALA A 189 -17.56 -3.91 -3.02
CA ALA A 189 -18.90 -4.12 -3.56
C ALA A 189 -19.08 -5.55 -4.12
N LEU A 190 -18.11 -6.04 -4.90
CA LEU A 190 -18.15 -7.39 -5.49
C LEU A 190 -18.13 -8.50 -4.43
N LEU A 191 -17.45 -8.28 -3.29
CA LEU A 191 -17.30 -9.25 -2.22
C LEU A 191 -18.34 -9.05 -1.09
N GLY A 192 -19.24 -8.08 -1.23
CA GLY A 192 -20.29 -7.79 -0.27
C GLY A 192 -19.76 -7.30 1.08
N ILE A 193 -18.69 -6.49 1.07
CA ILE A 193 -18.19 -5.77 2.24
C ILE A 193 -18.94 -4.44 2.32
N GLY A 194 -19.91 -4.33 3.23
CA GLY A 194 -20.66 -3.09 3.44
C GLY A 194 -19.87 -2.10 4.30
N ALA A 195 -20.04 -0.80 4.03
CA ALA A 195 -19.67 0.24 5.00
C ALA A 195 -20.46 -0.02 6.30
N PRO A 196 -19.84 0.12 7.49
CA PRO A 196 -20.59 0.04 8.73
C PRO A 196 -21.75 1.04 8.69
N ALA A 197 -22.96 0.55 8.97
CA ALA A 197 -24.18 1.35 9.07
C ALA A 197 -24.17 2.24 10.31
#